data_AF-A0A089PHI7-F1
#
_entry.id   AF-A0A089PHI7-F1
#
_cell.length_a   1.000
_cell.length_b   1.000
_cell.length_c   1.000
_cell.angle_alpha   90.00
_cell.angle_beta   90.00
_cell.angle_gamma   90.00
#
_symmetry.space_group_name_H-M   'P 1'
#
loop_
_entity.id
_entity.type
_entity.pdbx_description
1 polymer ?
#
loop_
_entity_poly.entity_id
_entity_poly.type
_entity_poly.pdbx_seq_one_letter_code
_entity_poly.pdbx_strand_id
1 'polypeptide(L)'
;MALNIPFKKSSSVLSDSHDKTRVENEFYKAINLFKAQRMKVGISLETLAKETKISRNVLIAIENGWEKYLPEKTYLISMIKTLELKLNLEIGSLNGLSTKKGTTNTVSRFKFNFINIDFLNSWIGSLFYLIIMLLSILALNSQQKYLIKINSISTEPIIIEKNFIEDKNIINKQKEN
;
A
#
# COMPACT_ATOMS: atom_id res chain seq x y z
N MET A 1 42.04 31.00 -15.03
CA MET A 1 42.22 29.55 -14.78
C MET A 1 40.87 28.88 -14.90
N ALA A 2 40.64 28.08 -15.94
CA ALA A 2 39.38 27.37 -16.15
C ALA A 2 39.53 25.93 -15.63
N LEU A 3 38.70 25.53 -14.66
CA LEU A 3 38.61 24.14 -14.21
C LEU A 3 37.82 23.34 -15.25
N ASN A 4 38.52 22.53 -16.02
CA ASN A 4 37.92 21.54 -16.92
C ASN A 4 37.61 20.27 -16.13
N ILE A 5 36.33 19.99 -15.90
CA ILE A 5 35.91 18.73 -15.24
C ILE A 5 35.56 17.73 -16.34
N PRO A 6 36.28 16.61 -16.48
CA PRO A 6 35.92 15.58 -17.45
C PRO A 6 34.80 14.71 -16.86
N PHE A 7 33.57 14.88 -17.36
CA PHE A 7 32.49 13.91 -17.13
C PHE A 7 32.85 12.60 -17.84
N LYS A 8 33.35 11.63 -17.07
CA LYS A 8 33.54 10.24 -17.49
C LYS A 8 32.17 9.59 -17.69
N LYS A 9 31.72 9.48 -18.93
CA LYS A 9 30.49 8.74 -19.30
C LYS A 9 30.68 7.26 -18.96
N SER A 10 29.90 6.78 -17.99
CA SER A 10 29.91 5.41 -17.49
C SER A 10 29.60 4.40 -18.60
N SER A 11 30.45 3.37 -18.73
CA SER A 11 30.29 2.18 -19.58
C SER A 11 29.25 1.17 -19.06
N SER A 12 28.41 1.56 -18.09
CA SER A 12 27.47 0.68 -17.39
C SER A 12 26.32 0.14 -18.24
N VAL A 13 26.08 0.66 -19.45
CA VAL A 13 24.96 0.24 -20.31
C VAL A 13 25.21 -1.11 -20.99
N LEU A 14 26.47 -1.51 -21.21
CA LEU A 14 26.80 -2.78 -21.88
C LEU A 14 26.85 -3.96 -20.90
N SER A 15 27.22 -3.72 -19.63
CA SER A 15 27.23 -4.73 -18.56
C SER A 15 25.82 -5.15 -18.13
N ASP A 16 24.84 -4.24 -18.21
CA ASP A 16 23.49 -4.47 -17.71
C ASP A 16 22.71 -5.51 -18.55
N SER A 17 22.97 -5.57 -19.87
CA SER A 17 22.33 -6.55 -20.75
C SER A 17 22.84 -7.98 -20.54
N HIS A 18 24.14 -8.15 -20.32
CA HIS A 18 24.74 -9.47 -20.09
C HIS A 18 24.35 -10.00 -18.71
N ASP A 19 24.28 -9.15 -17.69
CA ASP A 19 23.86 -9.55 -16.35
C ASP A 19 22.38 -9.94 -16.30
N LYS A 20 21.51 -9.14 -16.95
CA LYS A 20 20.09 -9.46 -17.09
C LYS A 20 19.85 -10.82 -17.76
N THR A 21 20.59 -11.12 -18.83
CA THR A 21 20.47 -12.40 -19.54
C THR A 21 20.92 -13.57 -18.67
N ARG A 22 21.95 -13.40 -17.83
CA ARG A 22 22.40 -14.44 -16.89
C ARG A 22 21.35 -14.74 -15.82
N VAL A 23 20.79 -13.70 -15.21
CA VAL A 23 19.76 -13.84 -14.18
C VAL A 23 18.50 -14.52 -14.73
N GLU A 24 18.06 -14.13 -15.94
CA GLU A 24 16.92 -14.74 -16.61
C GLU A 24 17.18 -16.23 -16.93
N ASN A 25 18.38 -16.55 -17.39
CA ASN A 25 18.79 -17.95 -17.62
C ASN A 25 18.83 -18.77 -16.33
N GLU A 26 19.30 -18.20 -15.22
CA GLU A 26 19.32 -18.87 -13.91
C GLU A 26 17.91 -19.12 -13.37
N PHE A 27 16.99 -18.18 -13.56
CA PHE A 27 15.59 -18.32 -13.17
C PHE A 27 14.92 -19.49 -13.91
N TYR A 28 15.00 -19.52 -15.24
CA TYR A 28 14.42 -20.62 -16.03
C TYR A 28 15.10 -21.96 -15.74
N LYS A 29 16.41 -21.98 -15.48
CA LYS A 29 17.13 -23.19 -15.07
C LYS A 29 16.57 -23.74 -13.76
N ALA A 30 16.31 -22.89 -12.76
CA ALA A 30 15.75 -23.30 -11.48
C ALA A 30 14.31 -23.83 -11.63
N ILE A 31 13.47 -23.20 -12.47
CA ILE A 31 12.11 -23.68 -12.77
C ILE A 31 12.15 -25.07 -13.41
N ASN A 32 12.99 -25.25 -14.42
CA ASN A 32 13.11 -26.52 -15.13
C ASN A 32 13.60 -27.63 -14.20
N LEU A 33 14.56 -27.31 -13.33
CA LEU A 33 15.08 -28.23 -12.31
C LEU A 33 13.96 -28.63 -11.32
N PHE A 34 13.22 -27.67 -10.78
CA PHE A 34 12.08 -27.93 -9.91
C PHE A 34 11.05 -28.85 -10.55
N LYS A 35 10.61 -28.53 -11.77
CA LYS A 35 9.63 -29.32 -12.52
C LYS A 35 10.14 -30.73 -12.81
N ALA A 36 11.39 -30.86 -13.27
CA ALA A 36 12.00 -32.15 -13.55
C ALA A 36 12.08 -33.02 -12.30
N GLN A 37 12.51 -32.47 -11.17
CA GLN A 37 12.61 -33.22 -9.93
C GLN A 37 11.24 -33.63 -9.39
N ARG A 38 10.24 -32.73 -9.42
CA ARG A 38 8.88 -33.09 -9.02
C ARG A 38 8.32 -34.24 -9.86
N MET A 39 8.54 -34.20 -11.18
CA MET A 39 8.12 -35.28 -12.08
C MET A 39 8.86 -36.59 -11.78
N LYS A 40 10.16 -36.55 -11.47
CA LYS A 40 10.93 -37.74 -11.07
C LYS A 40 10.42 -38.37 -9.77
N VAL A 41 10.07 -37.55 -8.79
CA VAL A 41 9.50 -38.00 -7.50
C VAL A 41 8.04 -38.47 -7.67
N GLY A 42 7.36 -38.09 -8.75
CA GLY A 42 6.01 -38.54 -9.07
C GLY A 42 4.90 -37.90 -8.22
N ILE A 43 5.18 -36.80 -7.53
CA ILE A 43 4.21 -36.12 -6.66
C ILE A 43 3.39 -35.08 -7.42
N SER A 44 2.09 -35.02 -7.12
CA SER A 44 1.21 -33.96 -7.63
C SER A 44 1.50 -32.63 -6.94
N LEU A 45 1.22 -31.51 -7.63
CA LEU A 45 1.32 -30.18 -7.02
C LEU A 45 0.39 -30.01 -5.80
N GLU A 46 -0.72 -30.73 -5.78
CA GLU A 46 -1.68 -30.66 -4.68
C GLU A 46 -1.18 -31.39 -3.43
N THR A 47 -0.57 -32.56 -3.62
CA THR A 47 0.12 -33.28 -2.55
C THR A 47 1.28 -32.45 -2.01
N LEU A 48 2.11 -31.90 -2.90
CA LEU A 48 3.25 -31.06 -2.51
C LEU A 48 2.79 -29.82 -1.72
N ALA A 49 1.69 -29.19 -2.12
CA ALA A 49 1.10 -28.06 -1.40
C ALA A 49 0.70 -28.43 0.03
N LYS A 50 0.02 -29.58 0.21
CA LYS A 50 -0.42 -30.06 1.52
C LYS A 50 0.78 -30.35 2.43
N GLU A 51 1.82 -30.99 1.90
CA GLU A 51 2.99 -31.40 2.69
C GLU A 51 3.89 -30.22 3.09
N THR A 52 4.05 -29.24 2.19
CA THR A 52 4.96 -28.09 2.42
C THR A 52 4.26 -26.89 3.04
N LYS A 53 2.93 -26.92 3.16
CA LYS A 53 2.08 -25.78 3.53
C LYS A 53 2.25 -24.57 2.60
N ILE A 54 2.72 -24.79 1.38
CA ILE A 54 2.82 -23.78 0.32
C ILE A 54 1.55 -23.85 -0.51
N SER A 55 0.95 -22.70 -0.82
CA SER A 55 -0.29 -22.69 -1.62
C SER A 55 -0.07 -23.31 -3.00
N ARG A 56 -1.06 -24.09 -3.48
CA ARG A 56 -1.04 -24.70 -4.81
C ARG A 56 -0.78 -23.66 -5.90
N ASN A 57 -1.37 -22.46 -5.78
CA ASN A 57 -1.22 -21.37 -6.74
C ASN A 57 0.23 -20.88 -6.83
N VAL A 58 0.96 -20.83 -5.72
CA VAL A 58 2.38 -20.45 -5.72
C VAL A 58 3.21 -21.53 -6.44
N LEU A 59 2.94 -22.81 -6.20
CA LEU A 59 3.65 -23.89 -6.90
C LEU A 59 3.39 -23.88 -8.41
N ILE A 60 2.15 -23.59 -8.82
CA ILE A 60 1.80 -23.39 -10.24
C ILE A 60 2.56 -22.19 -10.81
N ALA A 61 2.61 -21.07 -10.08
CA ALA A 61 3.34 -19.89 -10.50
C ALA A 61 4.84 -20.19 -10.68
N ILE A 62 5.44 -20.99 -9.80
CA ILE A 62 6.82 -21.45 -9.95
C ILE A 62 6.99 -22.29 -11.22
N GLU A 63 6.16 -23.32 -11.45
CA GLU A 63 6.30 -24.18 -12.64
C GLU A 63 6.09 -23.45 -13.97
N ASN A 64 5.23 -22.42 -13.97
CA ASN A 64 4.94 -21.62 -15.16
C ASN A 64 5.83 -20.37 -15.28
N GLY A 65 6.73 -20.13 -14.32
CA GLY A 65 7.59 -18.95 -14.30
C GLY A 65 6.85 -17.62 -14.17
N TRP A 66 5.67 -17.62 -13.55
CA TRP A 66 4.89 -16.39 -13.36
C TRP A 66 5.42 -15.57 -12.19
N GLU A 67 6.51 -14.82 -12.40
CA GLU A 67 7.20 -14.02 -11.38
C GLU A 67 6.24 -13.06 -10.62
N LYS A 68 5.23 -12.51 -11.31
CA LYS A 68 4.24 -11.59 -10.72
C LYS A 68 3.41 -12.21 -9.58
N TYR A 69 3.20 -13.53 -9.60
CA TYR A 69 2.41 -14.24 -8.59
C TYR A 69 3.28 -14.92 -7.53
N LEU A 70 4.60 -14.72 -7.57
CA LEU A 70 5.50 -15.20 -6.53
C LEU A 70 5.38 -14.33 -5.27
N PRO A 71 5.54 -14.92 -4.07
CA PRO A 71 5.51 -14.17 -2.83
C PRO A 71 6.68 -13.19 -2.66
N GLU A 72 6.66 -12.44 -1.56
CA GLU A 72 7.79 -11.58 -1.17
C GLU A 72 9.10 -12.38 -1.04
N LYS A 73 10.24 -11.75 -1.36
CA LYS A 73 11.56 -12.39 -1.46
C LYS A 73 11.93 -13.18 -0.19
N THR A 74 11.70 -12.60 0.99
CA THR A 74 11.99 -13.22 2.28
C THR A 74 11.24 -14.54 2.48
N TYR A 75 9.95 -14.53 2.16
CA TYR A 75 9.08 -15.69 2.23
C TYR A 75 9.37 -16.70 1.12
N LEU A 76 9.75 -16.24 -0.08
CA LEU A 76 10.16 -17.11 -1.17
C LEU A 76 11.43 -17.90 -0.81
N ILE A 77 12.41 -17.27 -0.15
CA ILE A 77 13.63 -17.94 0.30
C ILE A 77 13.33 -19.08 1.28
N SER A 78 12.40 -18.87 2.24
CA SER A 78 12.03 -19.94 3.18
C SER A 78 11.29 -21.07 2.48
N MET A 79 10.38 -20.75 1.55
CA MET A 79 9.71 -21.74 0.71
C MET A 79 10.67 -22.57 -0.12
N ILE A 80 11.64 -21.94 -0.77
CA ILE A 80 12.66 -22.61 -1.58
C ILE A 80 13.40 -23.67 -0.74
N LYS A 81 13.85 -23.32 0.47
CA LYS A 81 14.52 -24.28 1.36
C LYS A 81 13.62 -25.46 1.71
N THR A 82 12.34 -25.22 2.00
CA THR A 82 11.37 -26.30 2.27
C THR A 82 11.15 -27.19 1.05
N LEU A 83 11.10 -26.61 -0.16
CA LEU A 83 10.96 -27.35 -1.41
C LEU A 83 12.19 -28.20 -1.71
N GLU A 84 13.40 -27.66 -1.54
CA GLU A 84 14.66 -28.38 -1.73
C GLU A 84 14.74 -29.60 -0.80
N LEU A 85 14.40 -29.42 0.48
CA LEU A 85 14.35 -30.52 1.44
C LEU A 85 13.30 -31.57 1.05
N LYS A 86 12.10 -31.15 0.64
CA LYS A 86 11.00 -32.09 0.35
C LYS A 86 11.22 -32.87 -0.94
N LEU A 87 11.84 -32.26 -1.95
CA LEU A 87 12.13 -32.88 -3.24
C LEU A 87 13.52 -33.55 -3.28
N ASN A 88 14.26 -33.52 -2.15
CA ASN A 88 15.60 -34.07 -2.01
C ASN A 88 16.60 -33.49 -3.02
N LEU A 89 16.58 -32.16 -3.21
CA LEU A 89 17.58 -31.44 -4.00
C LEU A 89 18.75 -31.03 -3.11
N GLU A 90 19.88 -30.76 -3.75
CA GLU A 90 20.99 -30.05 -3.12
C GLU A 90 20.54 -28.64 -2.71
N ILE A 91 20.92 -28.25 -1.50
CA ILE A 91 20.58 -26.95 -0.90
C ILE A 91 21.13 -25.83 -1.77
N GLY A 92 20.27 -24.89 -2.15
CA GLY A 92 20.59 -23.76 -3.01
C GLY A 92 20.48 -24.02 -4.51
N SER A 93 20.10 -25.24 -4.94
CA SER A 93 19.82 -25.57 -6.34
C SER A 93 18.70 -24.72 -6.95
N LEU A 94 17.77 -24.24 -6.13
CA LEU A 94 16.62 -23.43 -6.53
C LEU A 94 16.79 -21.94 -6.21
N ASN A 95 17.97 -21.49 -5.79
CA ASN A 95 18.23 -20.08 -5.48
C ASN A 95 17.96 -19.14 -6.66
N GLY A 96 18.05 -19.63 -7.90
CA GLY A 96 17.66 -18.89 -9.10
C GLY A 96 16.20 -18.44 -9.12
N LEU A 97 15.30 -19.05 -8.32
CA LEU A 97 13.93 -18.55 -8.15
C LEU A 97 13.87 -17.26 -7.31
N SER A 98 14.84 -17.05 -6.42
CA SER A 98 14.91 -15.88 -5.53
C SER A 98 15.70 -14.72 -6.12
N THR A 99 16.33 -14.87 -7.29
CA THR A 99 16.99 -13.78 -8.03
C THR A 99 15.93 -12.89 -8.69
N LYS A 100 14.95 -12.47 -7.87
CA LYS A 100 14.02 -11.40 -8.18
C LYS A 100 14.87 -10.27 -8.71
N LYS A 101 14.57 -9.88 -9.96
CA LYS A 101 15.02 -8.61 -10.54
C LYS A 101 14.88 -7.60 -9.43
N GLY A 102 16.00 -7.00 -9.02
CA GLY A 102 15.94 -5.84 -8.17
C GLY A 102 15.13 -4.78 -8.90
N THR A 103 13.80 -4.84 -8.79
CA THR A 103 13.04 -3.64 -8.58
C THR A 103 13.62 -3.17 -7.25
N THR A 104 14.75 -2.47 -7.34
CA THR A 104 14.98 -1.35 -6.47
C THR A 104 13.62 -0.67 -6.49
N ASN A 105 12.88 -0.84 -5.40
CA ASN A 105 11.80 0.05 -5.08
C ASN A 105 12.54 1.36 -4.85
N THR A 106 12.88 1.98 -5.98
CA THR A 106 13.18 3.38 -6.07
C THR A 106 11.99 3.97 -5.38
N VAL A 107 12.25 4.52 -4.21
CA VAL A 107 11.32 5.30 -3.39
C VAL A 107 10.95 6.61 -4.14
N SER A 108 10.97 6.60 -5.47
CA SER A 108 10.69 7.73 -6.32
C SER A 108 9.96 7.23 -7.57
N ARG A 109 8.65 7.13 -7.43
CA ARG A 109 7.68 7.55 -8.44
C ARG A 109 6.32 7.44 -7.76
N PHE A 110 5.99 8.50 -7.02
CA PHE A 110 4.60 8.84 -6.71
C PHE A 110 3.84 8.97 -8.04
N LYS A 111 3.37 7.85 -8.58
CA LYS A 111 2.34 7.85 -9.60
C LYS A 111 1.03 8.04 -8.85
N PHE A 112 0.59 9.28 -8.77
CA PHE A 112 -0.72 9.63 -8.23
C PHE A 112 -1.80 9.05 -9.17
N ASN A 113 -2.20 7.81 -8.95
CA ASN A 113 -3.43 7.26 -9.49
C ASN A 113 -4.58 7.83 -8.63
N PHE A 114 -5.07 9.03 -8.99
CA PHE A 114 -6.14 9.75 -8.29
C PHE A 114 -7.47 9.00 -8.15
N ILE A 115 -7.62 7.83 -8.77
CA ILE A 115 -8.83 7.01 -8.74
C ILE A 115 -8.80 5.89 -7.68
N ASN A 116 -7.62 5.50 -7.17
CA ASN A 116 -7.55 4.40 -6.19
C ASN A 116 -7.51 4.95 -4.76
N ILE A 117 -8.46 4.52 -3.94
CA ILE A 117 -8.77 5.00 -2.57
C ILE A 117 -7.63 4.73 -1.56
N ASP A 118 -6.52 4.11 -1.98
CA ASP A 118 -5.35 3.83 -1.13
C ASP A 118 -4.63 5.08 -0.62
N PHE A 119 -4.87 6.26 -1.20
CA PHE A 119 -4.24 7.51 -0.76
C PHE A 119 -4.71 7.94 0.65
N LEU A 120 -5.95 7.61 1.02
CA LEU A 120 -6.51 7.95 2.34
C LEU A 120 -5.87 7.11 3.46
N ASN A 121 -5.43 5.90 3.16
CA ASN A 121 -4.82 4.98 4.13
C ASN A 121 -3.29 5.12 4.22
N SER A 122 -2.69 5.99 3.41
CA SER A 122 -1.26 6.28 3.42
C SER A 122 -0.95 7.47 4.32
N TRP A 123 0.32 7.64 4.72
CA TRP A 123 0.78 8.80 5.50
C TRP A 123 0.40 10.14 4.84
N ILE A 124 0.34 10.18 3.50
CA ILE A 124 -0.08 11.38 2.74
C ILE A 124 -1.57 11.72 2.98
N GLY A 125 -2.42 10.73 3.24
CA GLY A 125 -3.82 10.94 3.60
C GLY A 125 -3.97 11.62 4.95
N SER A 126 -3.14 11.24 5.94
CA SER A 126 -3.09 11.92 7.24
C SER A 126 -2.65 13.39 7.10
N LEU A 127 -1.65 13.66 6.25
CA LEU A 127 -1.23 15.05 5.96
C LEU A 127 -2.35 15.85 5.28
N PHE A 128 -3.06 15.26 4.33
CA PHE A 128 -4.19 15.89 3.66
C PHE A 128 -5.34 16.21 4.62
N TYR A 129 -5.64 15.30 5.55
CA TYR A 129 -6.62 15.52 6.62
C TYR A 129 -6.23 16.71 7.51
N LEU A 130 -4.95 16.81 7.91
CA LEU A 130 -4.46 17.96 8.69
C LEU A 130 -4.61 19.28 7.92
N ILE A 131 -4.30 19.28 6.63
CA ILE A 131 -4.48 20.47 5.77
C ILE A 131 -5.94 20.89 5.73
N ILE A 132 -6.87 19.96 5.44
CA ILE A 132 -8.31 20.26 5.42
C ILE A 132 -8.80 20.75 6.78
N MET A 133 -8.37 20.11 7.87
CA MET A 133 -8.71 20.52 9.22
C MET A 133 -8.27 21.97 9.48
N LEU A 134 -7.02 22.32 9.17
CA LEU A 134 -6.50 23.68 9.34
C LEU A 134 -7.28 24.69 8.48
N LEU A 135 -7.55 24.37 7.21
CA LEU A 135 -8.35 25.23 6.34
C LEU A 135 -9.74 25.45 6.91
N SER A 136 -10.37 24.41 7.46
CA SER A 136 -11.69 24.50 8.07
C SER A 136 -11.67 25.44 9.29
N ILE A 137 -10.70 25.28 10.19
CA ILE A 137 -10.53 26.15 11.36
C ILE A 137 -10.29 27.61 10.92
N LEU A 138 -9.46 27.83 9.90
CA LEU A 138 -9.19 29.17 9.37
C LEU A 138 -10.44 29.79 8.72
N ALA A 139 -11.22 29.01 7.97
CA ALA A 139 -12.46 29.46 7.36
C ALA A 139 -13.49 29.85 8.43
N LEU A 140 -13.67 29.03 9.46
CA LEU A 140 -14.56 29.35 10.59
C LEU A 140 -14.10 30.62 11.31
N ASN A 141 -12.81 30.74 11.61
CA ASN A 141 -12.26 31.94 12.26
C ASN A 141 -12.45 33.20 11.38
N SER A 142 -12.27 33.06 10.06
CA SER A 142 -12.52 34.14 9.10
C SER A 142 -14.00 34.56 9.09
N GLN A 143 -14.92 33.60 9.07
CA GLN A 143 -16.36 33.87 9.15
C GLN A 143 -16.74 34.58 10.44
N GLN A 144 -16.24 34.12 11.59
CA GLN A 144 -16.50 34.78 12.88
C GLN A 144 -16.01 36.23 12.88
N LYS A 145 -14.79 36.48 12.40
CA LYS A 145 -14.25 37.85 12.26
C LYS A 145 -15.09 38.71 11.33
N TYR A 146 -15.57 38.14 10.23
CA TYR A 146 -16.45 38.84 9.30
C TYR A 146 -17.77 39.23 9.97
N LEU A 147 -18.42 38.31 10.69
CA LEU A 147 -19.67 38.56 11.42
C LEU A 147 -19.51 39.62 12.52
N ILE A 148 -18.39 39.61 13.25
CA ILE A 148 -18.05 40.67 14.21
C ILE A 148 -17.89 42.02 13.50
N LYS A 149 -17.19 42.05 12.37
CA LYS A 149 -16.97 43.29 11.60
C LYS A 149 -18.27 43.91 11.10
N ILE A 150 -19.27 43.09 10.77
CA ILE A 150 -20.60 43.57 10.36
C ILE A 150 -21.56 43.78 11.55
N ASN A 151 -21.06 43.78 12.80
CA ASN A 151 -21.84 43.93 14.04
C ASN A 151 -23.07 42.99 14.12
N SER A 152 -23.03 41.84 13.44
CA SER A 152 -24.19 40.96 13.29
C SER A 152 -24.29 39.89 14.38
N ILE A 153 -23.33 39.85 15.30
CA ILE A 153 -23.42 39.03 16.51
C ILE A 153 -23.94 39.96 17.60
N SER A 154 -25.26 39.99 17.78
CA SER A 154 -25.80 40.52 19.03
C SER A 154 -25.34 39.59 20.14
N THR A 155 -24.38 40.05 20.94
CA THR A 155 -23.99 39.40 22.19
C THR A 155 -24.99 39.71 23.31
N GLU A 156 -26.08 40.42 23.02
CA GLU A 156 -27.15 40.63 23.98
C GLU A 156 -27.88 39.29 24.17
N PRO A 157 -28.03 38.84 25.43
CA PRO A 157 -28.81 37.64 25.70
C PRO A 157 -30.22 37.85 25.17
N ILE A 158 -30.77 36.85 24.48
CA ILE A 158 -32.17 36.84 24.07
C ILE A 158 -33.00 36.88 25.35
N ILE A 159 -33.60 38.04 25.64
CA ILE A 159 -34.53 38.19 26.76
C ILE A 159 -35.81 37.45 26.34
N ILE A 160 -36.00 36.25 26.88
CA ILE A 160 -37.24 35.51 26.72
C ILE A 160 -38.31 36.27 27.51
N GLU A 161 -39.11 37.08 26.82
CA GLU A 161 -40.23 37.79 27.43
C GLU A 161 -41.25 36.74 27.92
N LYS A 162 -41.47 36.70 29.24
CA LYS A 162 -42.32 35.73 29.95
C LYS A 162 -43.82 35.97 29.71
N ASN A 163 -44.26 36.18 28.47
CA ASN A 163 -45.69 36.33 28.16
C ASN A 163 -46.47 35.00 28.23
N PHE A 164 -45.79 33.87 28.45
CA PHE A 164 -46.42 32.53 28.49
C PHE A 164 -47.09 32.16 29.82
N ILE A 165 -46.93 32.95 30.88
CA ILE A 165 -47.48 32.64 32.21
C ILE A 165 -48.85 33.30 32.44
N GLU A 166 -49.16 34.39 31.75
CA GLU A 166 -50.42 35.12 31.97
C GLU A 166 -51.63 34.43 31.33
N ASP A 167 -51.47 33.82 30.15
CA ASP A 167 -52.55 33.09 29.47
C ASP A 167 -53.07 31.88 30.26
N LYS A 168 -52.19 31.19 31.00
CA LYS A 168 -52.60 30.02 31.80
C LYS A 168 -53.47 30.41 33.00
N ASN A 169 -53.24 31.59 33.58
CA ASN A 169 -54.03 32.09 34.70
C ASN A 169 -55.40 32.64 34.23
N ILE A 170 -55.48 33.20 33.03
CA ILE A 170 -56.76 33.65 32.46
C ILE A 170 -57.65 32.44 32.09
N ILE A 171 -57.07 31.39 31.51
CA ILE A 171 -57.81 30.18 31.12
C ILE A 171 -58.34 29.41 32.34
N ASN A 172 -57.58 29.35 33.44
CA ASN A 172 -58.06 28.71 34.67
C ASN A 172 -59.15 29.53 35.38
N LYS A 173 -59.09 30.86 35.33
CA LYS A 173 -60.10 31.73 35.94
C LYS A 173 -61.44 31.73 35.20
N GLN A 174 -61.46 31.42 33.91
CA GLN A 174 -62.70 31.23 33.12
C GLN A 174 -63.36 29.86 33.32
N LYS A 175 -62.68 28.91 33.96
CA LYS A 175 -63.19 27.54 34.18
C LYS A 175 -63.86 27.36 35.54
N GLU A 176 -63.74 28.35 36.42
CA GLU A 176 -64.30 28.34 37.79
C GLU A 176 -65.53 29.26 37.98
N ASN A 177 -66.07 29.84 36.90
CA ASN A 177 -67.36 30.56 36.91
C ASN A 177 -68.43 29.79 36.13
#